data_AF-A0A4Y1Z8T2-F1
#
_entry.id   AF-A0A4Y1Z8T2-F1
#
_cell.length_a   1.000
_cell.length_b   1.000
_cell.length_c   1.000
_cell.angle_alpha   90.00
_cell.angle_beta   90.00
_cell.angle_gamma   90.00
#
_symmetry.space_group_name_H-M   'P 1'
#
loop_
_entity.id
_entity.type
_entity.pdbx_description
1 polymer ?
#
loop_
_entity_poly.entity_id
_entity_poly.type
_entity_poly.pdbx_seq_one_letter_code
_entity_poly.pdbx_strand_id
1 'polypeptide(L)'
;MVRAVSSKGSSFDAGIANDEKLIALLKKEGKIAKHASQSDAEKAVQKYLKAKGEGAKKGTKDKLPKGIAGFKDSNAPVKDSLKSGKGNKLGQAKKNQVDPINKENYDGSVRKDKVLVLAIDFPDSPKSTIDPSETDMYYPDYSQQHFQNMIFGKSGYTGPNGENLVSMKQFYEQQSGGSYTVDGTVAGWYTADHPAAYYGGNAPETGSDQRPRQLIYEALTKAGQDPSINLSDYDVWDRDDYDGDGVYHEPDGIIDHLMVIHSGVGEEAGGGKLGADAIWSHRWNLGGLVAVPGGTSNSDRFGGLLGAYDYTIEPEDGAAGVFAHEFGHDLGLPDEYDTIYSGAASPLNTGRLCLPEAGLEKFRVPNLPDSVLTRSNFCRMPMEETG
;
A
#
# COMPACT_ATOMS: atom_id res chain seq x y z
N MET A 1 26.13 2.47 -10.04
CA MET A 1 26.08 1.36 -9.05
C MET A 1 24.66 1.39 -8.50
N VAL A 2 23.82 0.43 -8.92
CA VAL A 2 22.33 0.42 -8.83
C VAL A 2 21.83 0.54 -7.39
N ARG A 3 20.73 1.28 -7.15
CA ARG A 3 20.26 1.61 -5.80
C ARG A 3 18.75 1.66 -5.51
N ALA A 4 18.13 0.50 -5.29
CA ALA A 4 16.76 0.46 -4.79
C ALA A 4 16.52 1.09 -3.40
N VAL A 5 15.37 1.72 -3.14
CA VAL A 5 15.00 2.22 -1.82
C VAL A 5 14.69 1.04 -0.88
N SER A 6 15.46 0.97 0.20
CA SER A 6 15.17 0.29 1.47
C SER A 6 14.59 -1.12 1.39
N SER A 7 15.40 -2.10 1.81
CA SER A 7 15.05 -3.49 2.13
C SER A 7 14.05 -3.68 3.29
N LYS A 8 13.17 -2.70 3.54
CA LYS A 8 12.18 -2.70 4.64
C LYS A 8 10.76 -3.12 4.21
N GLY A 9 10.55 -3.58 2.98
CA GLY A 9 9.29 -4.26 2.64
C GLY A 9 9.14 -5.54 3.46
N SER A 10 7.93 -5.82 3.94
CA SER A 10 7.60 -6.96 4.80
C SER A 10 6.38 -7.67 4.21
N SER A 11 6.26 -8.98 4.39
CA SER A 11 5.04 -9.72 4.01
C SER A 11 3.91 -9.57 5.05
N PHE A 12 3.95 -8.49 5.83
CA PHE A 12 3.07 -8.23 6.97
C PHE A 12 3.24 -6.79 7.44
N ASP A 13 2.11 -6.09 7.59
CA ASP A 13 1.98 -4.77 8.21
C ASP A 13 1.02 -4.87 9.41
N ALA A 14 1.45 -4.42 10.59
CA ALA A 14 0.62 -4.47 11.81
C ALA A 14 -0.27 -3.23 12.00
N GLY A 15 0.05 -2.11 11.35
CA GLY A 15 -0.67 -0.85 11.46
C GLY A 15 -2.00 -0.83 10.74
N ILE A 16 -2.17 -1.71 9.74
CA ILE A 16 -3.44 -1.90 9.03
C ILE A 16 -4.40 -2.89 9.70
N ALA A 17 -4.00 -3.50 10.83
CA ALA A 17 -4.80 -4.49 11.53
C ALA A 17 -6.10 -3.91 12.10
N ASN A 18 -7.23 -4.57 11.82
CA ASN A 18 -8.51 -4.28 12.46
C ASN A 18 -8.72 -5.22 13.66
N ASP A 19 -8.37 -4.74 14.85
CA ASP A 19 -8.43 -5.51 16.10
C ASP A 19 -9.81 -6.15 16.33
N GLU A 20 -10.92 -5.47 16.04
CA GLU A 20 -12.26 -6.00 16.26
C GLU A 20 -12.57 -7.18 15.34
N LYS A 21 -12.23 -7.05 14.05
CA LYS A 21 -12.42 -8.13 13.07
C LYS A 21 -11.48 -9.30 13.34
N LEU A 22 -10.25 -9.04 13.77
CA LEU A 22 -9.31 -10.07 14.20
C LEU A 22 -9.80 -10.81 15.46
N ILE A 23 -10.38 -10.12 16.44
CA ILE A 23 -11.03 -10.77 17.59
C ILE A 23 -12.14 -11.71 17.10
N ALA A 24 -12.97 -11.27 16.16
CA ALA A 24 -14.04 -12.09 15.61
C ALA A 24 -13.51 -13.34 14.89
N LEU A 25 -12.46 -13.19 14.07
CA LEU A 25 -11.76 -14.29 13.40
C LEU A 25 -11.21 -15.29 14.41
N LEU A 26 -10.45 -14.83 15.40
CA LEU A 26 -9.81 -15.70 16.41
C LEU A 26 -10.85 -16.43 17.29
N LYS A 27 -12.02 -15.82 17.54
CA LYS A 27 -13.16 -16.50 18.20
C LYS A 27 -13.80 -17.55 17.30
N LYS A 28 -13.96 -17.26 16.00
CA LYS A 28 -14.51 -18.20 14.99
C LYS A 28 -13.61 -19.44 14.84
N GLU A 29 -12.30 -19.25 14.84
CA GLU A 29 -11.30 -20.33 14.80
C GLU A 29 -11.13 -21.08 16.13
N GLY A 30 -11.76 -20.61 17.21
CA GLY A 30 -11.63 -21.21 18.55
C GLY A 30 -10.27 -20.96 19.22
N LYS A 31 -9.45 -20.03 18.70
CA LYS A 31 -8.19 -19.59 19.31
C LYS A 31 -8.42 -18.74 20.56
N ILE A 32 -9.58 -18.08 20.65
CA ILE A 32 -10.04 -17.32 21.83
C ILE A 32 -11.44 -17.82 22.21
N ALA A 33 -11.76 -17.86 23.52
CA ALA A 33 -13.09 -18.21 23.99
C ALA A 33 -14.16 -17.24 23.46
N LYS A 34 -15.34 -17.76 23.08
CA LYS A 34 -16.46 -16.94 22.56
C LYS A 34 -16.86 -15.80 23.51
N HIS A 35 -16.78 -16.06 24.82
CA HIS A 35 -17.13 -15.15 25.91
C HIS A 35 -15.91 -14.47 26.56
N ALA A 36 -14.74 -14.51 25.92
CA ALA A 36 -13.56 -13.83 26.43
C ALA A 36 -13.86 -12.35 26.69
N SER A 37 -13.34 -11.83 27.81
CA SER A 37 -13.43 -10.40 28.10
C SER A 37 -12.74 -9.60 27.00
N GLN A 38 -13.14 -8.34 26.81
CA GLN A 38 -12.51 -7.47 25.81
C GLN A 38 -10.99 -7.38 26.02
N SER A 39 -10.55 -7.20 27.26
CA SER A 39 -9.11 -7.12 27.57
C SER A 39 -8.35 -8.42 27.25
N ASP A 40 -8.95 -9.59 27.47
CA ASP A 40 -8.32 -10.86 27.12
C ASP A 40 -8.28 -11.09 25.61
N ALA A 41 -9.32 -10.65 24.90
CA ALA A 41 -9.40 -10.72 23.45
C ALA A 41 -8.35 -9.81 22.79
N GLU A 42 -8.20 -8.57 23.26
CA GLU A 42 -7.18 -7.63 22.81
C GLU A 42 -5.77 -8.19 23.03
N LYS A 43 -5.47 -8.71 24.24
CA LYS A 43 -4.16 -9.35 24.51
C LYS A 43 -3.88 -10.53 23.58
N ALA A 44 -4.90 -11.30 23.22
CA ALA A 44 -4.76 -12.42 22.32
C ALA A 44 -4.51 -11.97 20.87
N VAL A 45 -5.17 -10.90 20.40
CA VAL A 45 -4.84 -10.27 19.11
C VAL A 45 -3.40 -9.77 19.11
N GLN A 46 -2.98 -9.07 20.16
CA GLN A 46 -1.60 -8.58 20.25
C GLN A 46 -0.55 -9.69 20.20
N LYS A 47 -0.84 -10.82 20.87
CA LYS A 47 0.00 -12.02 20.78
C LYS A 47 0.00 -12.61 19.36
N TYR A 48 -1.15 -12.65 18.70
CA TYR A 48 -1.31 -13.14 17.35
C TYR A 48 -0.54 -12.27 16.33
N LEU A 49 -0.70 -10.94 16.37
CA LEU A 49 0.03 -9.99 15.52
C LEU A 49 1.54 -10.12 15.70
N LYS A 50 2.02 -10.20 16.95
CA LYS A 50 3.44 -10.41 17.23
C LYS A 50 3.95 -11.73 16.63
N ALA A 51 3.21 -12.81 16.80
CA ALA A 51 3.58 -14.11 16.24
C ALA A 51 3.60 -14.08 14.70
N LYS A 52 2.63 -13.43 14.06
CA LYS A 52 2.56 -13.28 12.60
C LYS A 52 3.72 -12.43 12.07
N GLY A 53 4.06 -11.33 12.74
CA GLY A 53 5.23 -10.50 12.41
C GLY A 53 6.58 -11.22 12.62
N GLU A 54 6.70 -12.10 13.62
CA GLU A 54 7.87 -12.99 13.77
C GLU A 54 7.89 -14.07 12.68
N GLY A 55 6.72 -14.56 12.26
CA GLY A 55 6.52 -15.46 11.13
C GLY A 55 7.01 -14.89 9.81
N ALA A 56 6.65 -13.64 9.52
CA ALA A 56 6.96 -12.96 8.27
C ALA A 56 8.48 -12.90 8.01
N LYS A 57 9.28 -12.82 9.09
CA LYS A 57 10.75 -12.82 9.03
C LYS A 57 11.36 -14.17 8.63
N LYS A 58 10.60 -15.26 8.72
CA LYS A 58 11.05 -16.63 8.41
C LYS A 58 10.89 -16.98 6.92
N GLY A 59 10.32 -16.08 6.12
CA GLY A 59 10.12 -16.24 4.68
C GLY A 59 8.86 -17.04 4.32
N THR A 60 8.63 -17.19 3.02
CA THR A 60 7.44 -17.80 2.40
C THR A 60 7.81 -19.07 1.62
N LYS A 61 6.80 -19.79 1.11
CA LYS A 61 6.96 -20.95 0.21
C LYS A 61 7.06 -20.57 -1.26
N ASP A 62 7.21 -19.27 -1.55
CA ASP A 62 7.26 -18.73 -2.90
C ASP A 62 8.36 -19.39 -3.73
N LYS A 63 7.99 -19.74 -4.97
CA LYS A 63 8.92 -20.17 -6.01
C LYS A 63 8.74 -19.31 -7.24
N LEU A 64 9.63 -18.34 -7.40
CA LEU A 64 9.68 -17.47 -8.57
C LEU A 64 10.81 -17.89 -9.52
N PRO A 65 10.74 -17.49 -10.81
CA PRO A 65 11.85 -17.63 -11.72
C PRO A 65 13.10 -16.93 -11.19
N LYS A 66 14.26 -17.33 -11.74
CA LYS A 66 15.52 -16.65 -11.41
C LYS A 66 15.42 -15.18 -11.82
N GLY A 67 15.83 -14.31 -10.92
CA GLY A 67 15.87 -12.87 -11.20
C GLY A 67 16.80 -12.53 -12.37
N ILE A 68 16.52 -11.39 -12.99
CA ILE A 68 17.32 -10.81 -14.06
C ILE A 68 18.72 -10.52 -13.53
N ALA A 69 19.74 -10.93 -14.29
CA ALA A 69 21.13 -10.69 -13.92
C ALA A 69 21.50 -9.19 -14.00
N GLY A 70 22.43 -8.76 -13.16
CA GLY A 70 22.94 -7.38 -13.18
C GLY A 70 22.18 -6.40 -12.30
N PHE A 71 21.00 -6.76 -11.79
CA PHE A 71 20.32 -6.00 -10.75
C PHE A 71 21.05 -6.16 -9.41
N LYS A 72 21.33 -5.03 -8.75
CA LYS A 72 21.82 -5.01 -7.37
C LYS A 72 20.86 -4.18 -6.54
N ASP A 73 20.24 -4.82 -5.57
CA ASP A 73 19.48 -4.15 -4.54
C ASP A 73 20.38 -3.16 -3.79
N SER A 74 19.90 -1.95 -3.48
CA SER A 74 20.61 -1.13 -2.50
C SER A 74 20.04 -1.20 -1.11
N ASN A 75 20.95 -1.58 -0.22
CA ASN A 75 20.84 -1.34 1.20
C ASN A 75 21.18 0.12 1.57
N ALA A 76 21.06 1.08 0.64
CA ALA A 76 21.34 2.47 0.94
C ALA A 76 20.24 2.98 1.89
N PRO A 77 20.58 3.40 3.12
CA PRO A 77 19.57 3.94 4.03
C PRO A 77 18.95 5.17 3.37
N VAL A 78 17.61 5.25 3.38
CA VAL A 78 16.90 6.50 3.08
C VAL A 78 17.54 7.56 3.95
N LYS A 79 18.18 8.55 3.34
CA LYS A 79 18.73 9.68 4.08
C LYS A 79 17.55 10.41 4.68
N ASP A 80 17.35 10.19 5.96
CA ASP A 80 16.32 10.80 6.81
C ASP A 80 16.62 12.30 7.01
N SER A 81 16.72 13.03 5.90
CA SER A 81 16.96 14.48 5.84
C SER A 81 15.82 15.26 6.49
N LEU A 82 14.68 14.60 6.72
CA LEU A 82 13.52 15.06 7.46
C LEU A 82 13.80 15.25 8.97
N LYS A 83 14.92 14.73 9.50
CA LYS A 83 15.37 14.99 10.89
C LYS A 83 16.23 16.25 11.03
N SER A 84 16.62 16.90 9.94
CA SER A 84 17.57 18.02 9.92
C SER A 84 17.00 19.27 9.25
N GLY A 85 15.79 19.68 9.64
CA GLY A 85 15.23 20.98 9.28
C GLY A 85 15.81 22.11 10.13
N LYS A 86 16.37 23.15 9.50
CA LYS A 86 16.64 24.46 10.15
C LYS A 86 15.34 25.25 10.21
N GLY A 87 14.34 24.72 10.92
CA GLY A 87 13.08 25.41 11.12
C GLY A 87 13.34 26.74 11.84
N ASN A 88 13.00 27.86 11.21
CA ASN A 88 12.94 29.14 11.89
C ASN A 88 11.81 29.05 12.93
N LYS A 89 12.15 28.78 14.18
CA LYS A 89 11.22 28.93 15.31
C LYS A 89 10.90 30.42 15.41
N LEU A 90 9.88 30.87 14.68
CA LEU A 90 9.29 32.18 14.89
C LEU A 90 8.81 32.17 16.35
N GLY A 91 9.45 32.98 17.18
CA GLY A 91 9.23 33.01 18.62
C GLY A 91 7.76 33.21 18.99
N GLN A 92 7.43 33.01 20.28
CA GLN A 92 6.06 33.11 20.78
C GLN A 92 5.37 34.37 20.25
N ALA A 93 4.33 34.18 19.44
CA ALA A 93 3.58 35.28 18.85
C ALA A 93 2.98 36.12 19.97
N LYS A 94 3.22 37.44 19.96
CA LYS A 94 2.62 38.40 20.91
C LYS A 94 1.13 38.65 20.66
N LYS A 95 0.49 37.85 19.81
CA LYS A 95 -0.94 37.93 19.47
C LYS A 95 -1.67 36.77 20.15
N ASN A 96 -2.80 37.07 20.80
CA ASN A 96 -3.71 36.06 21.34
C ASN A 96 -4.57 35.36 20.26
N GLN A 97 -4.35 35.69 18.98
CA GLN A 97 -5.06 35.15 17.83
C GLN A 97 -4.09 34.87 16.69
N VAL A 98 -4.21 33.69 16.11
CA VAL A 98 -3.46 33.27 14.92
C VAL A 98 -4.22 33.79 13.69
N ASP A 99 -3.50 34.35 12.72
CA ASP A 99 -4.10 34.80 11.46
C ASP A 99 -4.67 33.58 10.69
N PRO A 100 -5.75 33.74 9.89
CA PRO A 100 -6.30 32.63 9.11
C PRO A 100 -5.29 32.04 8.13
N ILE A 101 -5.37 30.72 7.90
CA ILE A 101 -4.58 30.03 6.88
C ILE A 101 -5.02 30.54 5.51
N ASN A 102 -4.09 31.13 4.75
CA ASN A 102 -4.29 31.46 3.34
C ASN A 102 -3.59 30.38 2.51
N LYS A 103 -4.34 29.64 1.70
CA LYS A 103 -3.75 28.69 0.76
C LYS A 103 -3.04 29.45 -0.35
N GLU A 104 -1.77 29.13 -0.55
CA GLU A 104 -1.00 29.62 -1.70
C GLU A 104 -1.21 28.67 -2.88
N ASN A 105 -1.26 29.21 -4.10
CA ASN A 105 -1.31 28.40 -5.31
C ASN A 105 0.11 27.96 -5.65
N TYR A 106 0.31 26.66 -5.85
CA TYR A 106 1.57 26.12 -6.35
C TYR A 106 1.70 26.40 -7.85
N ASP A 107 2.79 27.03 -8.26
CA ASP A 107 3.11 27.39 -9.65
C ASP A 107 4.38 26.70 -10.18
N GLY A 108 4.95 25.78 -9.39
CA GLY A 108 6.12 25.00 -9.77
C GLY A 108 5.80 23.80 -10.67
N SER A 109 6.83 23.01 -10.95
CA SER A 109 6.74 21.75 -11.70
C SER A 109 6.00 20.68 -10.91
N VAL A 110 5.06 19.97 -11.54
CA VAL A 110 4.34 18.85 -10.92
C VAL A 110 4.99 17.53 -11.32
N ARG A 111 5.47 16.74 -10.37
CA ARG A 111 5.88 15.36 -10.62
C ARG A 111 4.64 14.49 -10.75
N LYS A 112 4.61 13.67 -11.80
CA LYS A 112 3.53 12.71 -12.06
C LYS A 112 4.13 11.32 -12.21
N ASP A 113 3.74 10.43 -11.32
CA ASP A 113 4.16 9.03 -11.38
C ASP A 113 3.04 8.16 -11.97
N LYS A 114 3.45 7.13 -12.73
CA LYS A 114 2.54 6.13 -13.30
C LYS A 114 2.44 4.92 -12.38
N VAL A 115 1.21 4.56 -11.99
CA VAL A 115 0.94 3.43 -11.09
C VAL A 115 0.19 2.34 -11.84
N LEU A 116 0.82 1.17 -11.96
CA LEU A 116 0.20 -0.03 -12.50
C LEU A 116 -0.66 -0.68 -11.43
N VAL A 117 -1.96 -0.82 -11.69
CA VAL A 117 -2.88 -1.52 -10.77
C VAL A 117 -3.42 -2.75 -11.47
N LEU A 118 -3.16 -3.93 -10.90
CA LEU A 118 -3.66 -5.21 -11.42
C LEU A 118 -4.70 -5.79 -10.47
N ALA A 119 -5.89 -6.12 -10.96
CA ALA A 119 -6.91 -6.83 -10.19
C ALA A 119 -6.89 -8.34 -10.51
N ILE A 120 -6.90 -9.17 -9.47
CA ILE A 120 -6.88 -10.64 -9.59
C ILE A 120 -7.86 -11.30 -8.60
N ASP A 121 -8.70 -12.21 -9.08
CA ASP A 121 -9.59 -13.03 -8.26
C ASP A 121 -9.14 -14.49 -8.19
N PHE A 122 -9.81 -15.27 -7.34
CA PHE A 122 -9.52 -16.68 -7.15
C PHE A 122 -10.69 -17.54 -7.67
N PRO A 123 -10.43 -18.78 -8.14
CA PRO A 123 -11.49 -19.69 -8.57
C PRO A 123 -12.56 -19.97 -7.50
N ASP A 124 -12.18 -19.93 -6.22
CA ASP A 124 -13.05 -20.15 -5.05
C ASP A 124 -13.51 -18.85 -4.36
N SER A 125 -12.98 -17.70 -4.77
CA SER A 125 -13.43 -16.38 -4.34
C SER A 125 -13.40 -15.42 -5.53
N PRO A 126 -14.37 -15.50 -6.46
CA PRO A 126 -14.45 -14.57 -7.57
C PRO A 126 -14.67 -13.14 -7.09
N LYS A 127 -14.35 -12.15 -7.92
CA LYS A 127 -14.65 -10.74 -7.60
C LYS A 127 -16.13 -10.52 -7.27
N SER A 128 -16.39 -9.51 -6.45
CA SER A 128 -17.71 -9.00 -6.08
C SER A 128 -18.61 -10.06 -5.45
N THR A 129 -17.98 -10.91 -4.65
CA THR A 129 -18.64 -11.97 -3.87
C THR A 129 -18.46 -11.81 -2.36
N ILE A 130 -18.07 -10.60 -1.93
CA ILE A 130 -18.06 -10.17 -0.52
C ILE A 130 -19.50 -10.03 -0.05
N ASP A 131 -19.81 -10.57 1.13
CA ASP A 131 -21.11 -10.38 1.76
C ASP A 131 -21.14 -9.03 2.50
N PRO A 132 -22.26 -8.27 2.44
CA PRO A 132 -22.36 -6.98 3.13
C PRO A 132 -22.06 -7.01 4.64
N SER A 133 -22.19 -8.17 5.29
CA SER A 133 -21.86 -8.34 6.72
C SER A 133 -20.35 -8.46 6.99
N GLU A 134 -19.53 -8.65 5.95
CA GLU A 134 -18.09 -8.85 6.09
C GLU A 134 -17.34 -7.52 6.19
N THR A 135 -17.82 -6.47 5.55
CA THR A 135 -17.13 -5.18 5.43
C THR A 135 -18.06 -3.97 5.53
N ASP A 136 -17.54 -2.87 6.07
CA ASP A 136 -18.23 -1.57 6.08
C ASP A 136 -18.03 -0.81 4.75
N MET A 137 -17.06 -1.25 3.92
CA MET A 137 -16.77 -0.71 2.59
C MET A 137 -17.41 -1.56 1.49
N TYR A 138 -18.68 -1.92 1.69
CA TYR A 138 -19.41 -2.80 0.78
C TYR A 138 -19.86 -2.09 -0.50
N TYR A 139 -19.63 -2.73 -1.65
CA TYR A 139 -20.21 -2.35 -2.93
C TYR A 139 -20.84 -3.57 -3.62
N PRO A 140 -21.96 -3.39 -4.34
CA PRO A 140 -22.59 -4.50 -5.08
C PRO A 140 -21.74 -4.97 -6.28
N ASP A 141 -20.86 -4.11 -6.80
CA ASP A 141 -19.94 -4.42 -7.89
C ASP A 141 -18.62 -3.65 -7.70
N TYR A 142 -17.56 -4.38 -7.40
CA TYR A 142 -16.18 -3.90 -7.34
C TYR A 142 -15.58 -3.90 -8.75
N SER A 143 -16.17 -3.11 -9.63
CA SER A 143 -15.74 -3.00 -11.02
C SER A 143 -14.36 -2.35 -11.15
N GLN A 144 -13.69 -2.56 -12.28
CA GLN A 144 -12.47 -1.80 -12.62
C GLN A 144 -12.71 -0.28 -12.50
N GLN A 145 -13.89 0.20 -12.90
CA GLN A 145 -14.23 1.62 -12.82
C GLN A 145 -14.33 2.11 -11.38
N HIS A 146 -14.79 1.28 -10.45
CA HIS A 146 -14.79 1.60 -9.02
C HIS A 146 -13.37 1.89 -8.55
N PHE A 147 -12.43 0.98 -8.78
CA PHE A 147 -11.01 1.16 -8.42
C PHE A 147 -10.35 2.32 -9.18
N GLN A 148 -10.67 2.51 -10.47
CA GLN A 148 -10.17 3.63 -11.26
C GLN A 148 -10.56 4.98 -10.64
N ASN A 149 -11.81 5.10 -10.16
CA ASN A 149 -12.29 6.31 -9.48
C ASN A 149 -11.66 6.45 -8.09
N MET A 150 -11.58 5.34 -7.33
CA MET A 150 -11.02 5.35 -5.98
C MET A 150 -9.55 5.74 -5.95
N ILE A 151 -8.76 5.24 -6.90
CA ILE A 151 -7.31 5.48 -6.95
C ILE A 151 -7.00 6.77 -7.73
N PHE A 152 -7.56 6.93 -8.93
CA PHE A 152 -7.17 7.98 -9.87
C PHE A 152 -8.26 9.05 -10.12
N GLY A 153 -9.40 8.98 -9.43
CA GLY A 153 -10.51 9.90 -9.63
C GLY A 153 -10.15 11.34 -9.29
N LYS A 154 -10.39 12.28 -10.22
CA LYS A 154 -10.12 13.71 -10.01
C LYS A 154 -11.14 14.41 -9.10
N SER A 155 -12.30 13.78 -8.90
CA SER A 155 -13.43 14.34 -8.18
C SER A 155 -13.87 13.47 -6.99
N GLY A 156 -13.02 12.52 -6.58
CA GLY A 156 -13.34 11.53 -5.57
C GLY A 156 -13.98 10.28 -6.18
N TYR A 157 -14.57 9.46 -5.31
CA TYR A 157 -15.30 8.25 -5.68
C TYR A 157 -16.52 8.08 -4.77
N THR A 158 -17.52 7.35 -5.25
CA THR A 158 -18.74 7.08 -4.47
C THR A 158 -18.44 6.06 -3.38
N GLY A 159 -18.72 6.43 -2.13
CA GLY A 159 -18.65 5.58 -0.95
C GLY A 159 -19.85 4.62 -0.82
N PRO A 160 -19.80 3.70 0.15
CA PRO A 160 -20.82 2.65 0.32
C PRO A 160 -22.22 3.21 0.62
N ASN A 161 -22.33 4.41 1.20
CA ASN A 161 -23.60 5.07 1.53
C ASN A 161 -23.97 6.18 0.52
N GLY A 162 -23.30 6.23 -0.63
CA GLY A 162 -23.53 7.23 -1.67
C GLY A 162 -22.84 8.58 -1.43
N GLU A 163 -22.04 8.70 -0.38
CA GLU A 163 -21.20 9.86 -0.12
C GLU A 163 -20.06 9.97 -1.14
N ASN A 164 -19.50 11.16 -1.32
CA ASN A 164 -18.30 11.34 -2.15
C ASN A 164 -17.05 11.31 -1.27
N LEU A 165 -16.23 10.27 -1.45
CA LEU A 165 -14.99 10.05 -0.73
C LEU A 165 -13.78 10.57 -1.52
N VAL A 166 -12.71 10.93 -0.79
CA VAL A 166 -11.46 11.42 -1.37
C VAL A 166 -10.70 10.27 -2.02
N SER A 167 -10.33 10.42 -3.30
CA SER A 167 -9.50 9.43 -3.99
C SER A 167 -8.04 9.49 -3.54
N MET A 168 -7.27 8.43 -3.79
CA MET A 168 -5.82 8.44 -3.51
C MET A 168 -5.11 9.58 -4.26
N LYS A 169 -5.44 9.81 -5.53
CA LYS A 169 -4.92 10.95 -6.31
C LYS A 169 -5.18 12.28 -5.62
N GLN A 170 -6.42 12.54 -5.22
CA GLN A 170 -6.77 13.79 -4.52
C GLN A 170 -6.04 13.89 -3.18
N PHE A 171 -5.88 12.77 -2.48
CA PHE A 171 -5.11 12.74 -1.24
C PHE A 171 -3.67 13.22 -1.48
N TYR A 172 -2.95 12.66 -2.44
CA TYR A 172 -1.57 13.07 -2.74
C TYR A 172 -1.46 14.50 -3.30
N GLU A 173 -2.41 14.95 -4.12
CA GLU A 173 -2.46 16.34 -4.58
C GLU A 173 -2.67 17.32 -3.42
N GLN A 174 -3.51 16.96 -2.44
CA GLN A 174 -3.72 17.76 -1.23
C GLN A 174 -2.49 17.76 -0.33
N GLN A 175 -1.87 16.60 -0.08
CA GLN A 175 -0.70 16.50 0.81
C GLN A 175 0.55 17.18 0.24
N SER A 176 0.72 17.13 -1.08
CA SER A 176 1.87 17.74 -1.76
C SER A 176 1.69 19.23 -2.07
N GLY A 177 0.52 19.81 -1.74
CA GLY A 177 0.17 21.17 -2.17
C GLY A 177 0.09 21.34 -3.69
N GLY A 178 -0.13 20.26 -4.44
CA GLY A 178 -0.18 20.25 -5.90
C GLY A 178 1.15 19.97 -6.60
N SER A 179 2.25 19.73 -5.87
CA SER A 179 3.56 19.42 -6.46
C SER A 179 3.72 17.97 -6.92
N TYR A 180 2.81 17.08 -6.50
CA TYR A 180 2.84 15.66 -6.82
C TYR A 180 1.44 15.11 -7.14
N THR A 181 1.35 14.23 -8.13
CA THR A 181 0.12 13.52 -8.48
C THR A 181 0.45 12.12 -9.00
N VAL A 182 -0.52 11.22 -8.92
CA VAL A 182 -0.45 9.88 -9.49
C VAL A 182 -1.41 9.74 -10.66
N ASP A 183 -1.06 8.92 -11.63
CA ASP A 183 -1.88 8.58 -12.78
C ASP A 183 -1.69 7.12 -13.15
N GLY A 184 -2.67 6.49 -13.80
CA GLY A 184 -2.60 5.06 -14.06
C GLY A 184 -3.91 4.47 -14.51
N THR A 185 -3.89 3.17 -14.78
CA THR A 185 -5.08 2.40 -15.16
C THR A 185 -5.17 1.14 -14.33
N VAL A 186 -6.38 0.77 -13.93
CA VAL A 186 -6.68 -0.52 -13.34
C VAL A 186 -6.92 -1.53 -14.46
N ALA A 187 -6.11 -2.57 -14.51
CA ALA A 187 -6.20 -3.63 -15.52
C ALA A 187 -6.66 -4.97 -14.91
N GLY A 188 -7.27 -5.79 -15.77
CA GLY A 188 -7.80 -7.09 -15.42
C GLY A 188 -9.12 -7.07 -14.64
N TRP A 189 -9.79 -8.20 -14.63
CA TRP A 189 -9.88 -8.96 -13.39
C TRP A 189 -9.35 -10.33 -13.83
N TYR A 190 -8.07 -10.56 -13.59
CA TYR A 190 -7.47 -11.84 -13.93
C TYR A 190 -7.95 -12.89 -12.93
N THR A 191 -7.96 -14.17 -13.31
CA THR A 191 -8.28 -15.24 -12.36
C THR A 191 -7.04 -16.06 -12.09
N ALA A 192 -6.71 -16.22 -10.81
CA ALA A 192 -5.61 -17.02 -10.33
C ALA A 192 -5.80 -18.51 -10.69
N ASP A 193 -4.70 -19.23 -10.89
CA ASP A 193 -4.69 -20.64 -11.28
C ASP A 193 -4.99 -21.56 -10.09
N HIS A 194 -4.89 -21.03 -8.87
CA HIS A 194 -5.14 -21.77 -7.64
C HIS A 194 -6.15 -21.05 -6.71
N PRO A 195 -6.77 -21.79 -5.77
CA PRO A 195 -7.62 -21.22 -4.73
C PRO A 195 -6.88 -20.23 -3.81
N ALA A 196 -7.60 -19.32 -3.15
CA ALA A 196 -7.01 -18.30 -2.27
C ALA A 196 -6.05 -18.87 -1.22
N ALA A 197 -6.43 -20.00 -0.59
CA ALA A 197 -5.63 -20.70 0.43
C ALA A 197 -4.25 -21.18 -0.07
N TYR A 198 -4.04 -21.33 -1.38
CA TYR A 198 -2.72 -21.66 -1.93
C TYR A 198 -1.73 -20.51 -1.76
N TYR A 199 -2.21 -19.26 -1.84
CA TYR A 199 -1.42 -18.05 -1.75
C TYR A 199 -1.45 -17.45 -0.34
N GLY A 200 -2.63 -17.15 0.20
CA GLY A 200 -2.81 -16.48 1.50
C GLY A 200 -2.80 -17.41 2.71
N GLY A 201 -3.17 -18.69 2.53
CA GLY A 201 -3.27 -19.66 3.62
C GLY A 201 -2.06 -19.68 4.54
N ASN A 202 -2.29 -19.46 5.84
CA ASN A 202 -1.22 -19.36 6.83
C ASN A 202 -0.40 -20.65 6.95
N ALA A 203 0.92 -20.55 6.72
CA ALA A 203 1.81 -21.70 6.89
C ALA A 203 1.90 -22.12 8.38
N PRO A 204 1.70 -23.40 8.73
CA PRO A 204 1.70 -23.84 10.15
C PRO A 204 2.96 -23.48 10.94
N GLU A 205 4.11 -23.44 10.25
CA GLU A 205 5.43 -23.14 10.80
C GLU A 205 5.71 -21.66 11.07
N THR A 206 5.07 -20.75 10.33
CA THR A 206 5.32 -19.30 10.42
C THR A 206 4.10 -18.51 10.86
N GLY A 207 2.89 -18.97 10.54
CA GLY A 207 1.65 -18.20 10.70
C GLY A 207 1.52 -17.05 9.71
N SER A 208 2.30 -17.06 8.63
CA SER A 208 2.30 -16.06 7.57
C SER A 208 1.83 -16.67 6.25
N ASP A 209 1.45 -15.79 5.33
CA ASP A 209 0.98 -16.12 3.99
C ASP A 209 1.96 -17.05 3.26
N GLN A 210 1.42 -18.00 2.52
CA GLN A 210 2.21 -19.07 1.93
C GLN A 210 2.98 -18.65 0.68
N ARG A 211 2.31 -18.02 -0.28
CA ARG A 211 2.85 -17.72 -1.62
C ARG A 211 2.36 -16.38 -2.20
N PRO A 212 2.39 -15.27 -1.44
CA PRO A 212 1.87 -13.99 -1.94
C PRO A 212 2.61 -13.53 -3.21
N ARG A 213 3.93 -13.71 -3.29
CA ARG A 213 4.70 -13.27 -4.47
C ARG A 213 4.37 -14.05 -5.73
N GLN A 214 4.05 -15.35 -5.61
CA GLN A 214 3.59 -16.12 -6.76
C GLN A 214 2.28 -15.57 -7.33
N LEU A 215 1.36 -15.08 -6.49
CA LEU A 215 0.15 -14.42 -6.98
C LEU A 215 0.49 -13.14 -7.77
N ILE A 216 1.40 -12.31 -7.25
CA ILE A 216 1.86 -11.09 -7.94
C ILE A 216 2.48 -11.43 -9.29
N TYR A 217 3.37 -12.42 -9.31
CA TYR A 217 4.03 -12.85 -10.54
C TYR A 217 3.04 -13.41 -11.57
N GLU A 218 2.01 -14.10 -11.09
CA GLU A 218 0.94 -14.62 -11.94
C GLU A 218 0.06 -13.50 -12.52
N ALA A 219 -0.30 -12.49 -11.70
CA ALA A 219 -1.01 -11.30 -12.17
C ALA A 219 -0.20 -10.56 -13.25
N LEU A 220 1.11 -10.38 -13.03
CA LEU A 220 2.03 -9.79 -14.03
C LEU A 220 2.10 -10.64 -15.31
N THR A 221 2.13 -11.97 -15.18
CA THR A 221 2.16 -12.89 -16.32
C THR A 221 0.89 -12.77 -17.17
N LYS A 222 -0.28 -12.65 -16.53
CA LYS A 222 -1.55 -12.47 -17.22
C LYS A 222 -1.65 -11.07 -17.83
N ALA A 223 -1.17 -10.04 -17.13
CA ALA A 223 -1.12 -8.68 -17.65
C ALA A 223 -0.19 -8.52 -18.86
N GLY A 224 0.96 -9.19 -18.89
CA GLY A 224 1.86 -9.16 -20.05
C GLY A 224 1.31 -9.90 -21.28
N GLN A 225 0.18 -10.60 -21.14
CA GLN A 225 -0.56 -11.23 -22.24
C GLN A 225 -1.86 -10.47 -22.59
N ASP A 226 -2.22 -9.45 -21.81
CA ASP A 226 -3.43 -8.66 -22.01
C ASP A 226 -3.18 -7.53 -23.03
N PRO A 227 -3.77 -7.58 -24.24
CA PRO A 227 -3.56 -6.56 -25.26
C PRO A 227 -4.23 -5.21 -24.94
N SER A 228 -5.02 -5.13 -23.87
CA SER A 228 -5.69 -3.89 -23.44
C SER A 228 -4.80 -2.98 -22.60
N ILE A 229 -3.63 -3.46 -22.16
CA ILE A 229 -2.67 -2.69 -21.39
C ILE A 229 -1.29 -2.72 -22.04
N ASN A 230 -0.64 -1.56 -22.12
CA ASN A 230 0.77 -1.46 -22.49
C ASN A 230 1.63 -1.31 -21.23
N LEU A 231 2.35 -2.38 -20.87
CA LEU A 231 3.14 -2.37 -19.63
C LEU A 231 4.36 -1.42 -19.68
N SER A 232 4.85 -1.06 -20.87
CA SER A 232 5.95 -0.09 -20.99
C SER A 232 5.55 1.34 -20.61
N ASP A 233 4.26 1.64 -20.47
CA ASP A 233 3.76 2.94 -20.00
C ASP A 233 4.00 3.15 -18.49
N TYR A 234 4.44 2.11 -17.78
CA TYR A 234 4.65 2.10 -16.32
C TYR A 234 6.13 1.96 -15.94
N ASP A 235 7.03 2.19 -16.89
CA ASP A 235 8.48 2.28 -16.73
C ASP A 235 8.88 3.65 -17.30
N VAL A 236 8.91 4.66 -16.43
CA VAL A 236 9.07 6.08 -16.79
C VAL A 236 10.12 6.75 -15.92
N TRP A 237 10.44 6.18 -14.75
CA TRP A 237 11.29 6.82 -13.76
C TRP A 237 12.51 5.97 -13.37
N ASP A 238 13.67 6.38 -13.87
CA ASP A 238 14.97 5.92 -13.39
C ASP A 238 15.28 6.51 -12.02
N ARG A 239 14.79 5.82 -10.98
CA ARG A 239 15.01 6.21 -9.59
C ARG A 239 16.49 6.28 -9.22
N ASP A 240 17.32 5.47 -9.86
CA ASP A 240 18.67 5.19 -9.42
C ASP A 240 19.73 5.90 -10.24
N ASP A 241 19.33 6.59 -11.32
CA ASP A 241 20.21 7.22 -12.31
C ASP A 241 21.25 6.17 -12.75
N TYR A 242 20.74 5.05 -13.29
CA TYR A 242 21.49 3.81 -13.45
C TYR A 242 22.66 3.97 -14.43
N ASP A 243 22.51 4.83 -15.42
CA ASP A 243 23.51 5.16 -16.43
C ASP A 243 24.34 6.42 -16.07
N GLY A 244 23.88 7.21 -15.09
CA GLY A 244 24.63 8.30 -14.47
C GLY A 244 24.62 9.59 -15.29
N ASP A 245 23.61 9.80 -16.13
CA ASP A 245 23.46 10.99 -16.95
C ASP A 245 22.73 12.15 -16.21
N GLY A 246 22.13 11.86 -15.06
CA GLY A 246 21.42 12.81 -14.21
C GLY A 246 19.97 13.07 -14.63
N VAL A 247 19.43 12.30 -15.57
CA VAL A 247 18.05 12.34 -16.03
C VAL A 247 17.29 11.19 -15.37
N TYR A 248 16.32 11.55 -14.52
CA TYR A 248 15.53 10.56 -13.77
C TYR A 248 14.20 10.25 -14.45
N HIS A 249 13.75 11.11 -15.37
CA HIS A 249 12.48 10.96 -16.06
C HIS A 249 12.70 10.24 -17.40
N GLU A 250 13.19 9.01 -17.29
CA GLU A 250 13.41 8.08 -18.39
C GLU A 250 13.24 6.63 -17.90
N PRO A 251 12.94 5.67 -18.81
CA PRO A 251 12.75 4.28 -18.43
C PRO A 251 14.05 3.61 -17.98
N ASP A 252 13.97 2.80 -16.93
CA ASP A 252 15.08 2.00 -16.42
C ASP A 252 14.88 0.48 -16.62
N GLY A 253 13.79 0.07 -17.26
CA GLY A 253 13.48 -1.33 -17.47
C GLY A 253 12.78 -2.00 -16.29
N ILE A 254 12.28 -1.22 -15.31
CA ILE A 254 11.57 -1.71 -14.13
C ILE A 254 10.23 -0.98 -14.03
N ILE A 255 9.16 -1.70 -13.66
CA ILE A 255 7.88 -1.06 -13.35
C ILE A 255 8.07 -0.11 -12.16
N ASP A 256 7.74 1.17 -12.35
CA ASP A 256 7.94 2.25 -11.37
C ASP A 256 7.18 1.95 -10.06
N HIS A 257 5.89 1.62 -10.20
CA HIS A 257 4.95 1.42 -9.11
C HIS A 257 3.94 0.33 -9.47
N LEU A 258 3.87 -0.74 -8.66
CA LEU A 258 2.97 -1.87 -8.83
C LEU A 258 2.06 -2.05 -7.62
N MET A 259 0.75 -1.94 -7.84
CA MET A 259 -0.28 -2.31 -6.89
C MET A 259 -1.07 -3.51 -7.41
N VAL A 260 -1.37 -4.45 -6.53
CA VAL A 260 -2.24 -5.59 -6.84
C VAL A 260 -3.45 -5.57 -5.92
N ILE A 261 -4.62 -5.79 -6.49
CA ILE A 261 -5.88 -5.94 -5.76
C ILE A 261 -6.28 -7.41 -5.84
N HIS A 262 -6.43 -8.07 -4.70
CA HIS A 262 -6.98 -9.43 -4.67
C HIS A 262 -8.46 -9.42 -4.29
N SER A 263 -9.25 -10.37 -4.81
CA SER A 263 -10.65 -10.51 -4.40
C SER A 263 -10.82 -10.92 -2.92
N GLY A 264 -11.95 -10.54 -2.34
CA GLY A 264 -12.27 -10.82 -0.94
C GLY A 264 -11.69 -9.81 0.06
N VAL A 265 -12.00 -10.05 1.34
CA VAL A 265 -11.55 -9.24 2.47
C VAL A 265 -10.15 -9.65 2.91
N GLY A 266 -9.29 -8.69 3.26
CA GLY A 266 -7.94 -8.95 3.77
C GLY A 266 -7.93 -9.65 5.13
N GLU A 267 -6.91 -10.47 5.40
CA GLU A 267 -6.80 -11.19 6.68
C GLU A 267 -6.68 -10.23 7.88
N GLU A 268 -6.05 -9.07 7.68
CA GLU A 268 -5.94 -8.00 8.67
C GLU A 268 -7.31 -7.47 9.12
N ALA A 269 -8.34 -7.63 8.27
CA ALA A 269 -9.74 -7.30 8.52
C ALA A 269 -10.60 -8.55 8.77
N GLY A 270 -9.98 -9.67 9.16
CA GLY A 270 -10.64 -10.92 9.52
C GLY A 270 -10.93 -11.87 8.36
N GLY A 271 -10.57 -11.49 7.12
CA GLY A 271 -10.59 -12.35 5.93
C GLY A 271 -11.96 -12.76 5.40
N GLY A 272 -13.06 -12.23 5.97
CA GLY A 272 -14.43 -12.60 5.59
C GLY A 272 -14.67 -14.11 5.55
N LYS A 273 -15.15 -14.60 4.40
CA LYS A 273 -15.40 -16.02 4.13
C LYS A 273 -14.13 -16.84 4.00
N LEU A 274 -13.02 -16.23 3.56
CA LEU A 274 -11.71 -16.86 3.44
C LEU A 274 -11.04 -17.00 4.83
N GLY A 275 -11.35 -16.10 5.77
CA GLY A 275 -10.75 -16.11 7.10
C GLY A 275 -9.23 -16.07 7.03
N ALA A 276 -8.58 -17.02 7.71
CA ALA A 276 -7.11 -17.14 7.74
C ALA A 276 -6.48 -17.64 6.42
N ASP A 277 -7.29 -17.90 5.39
CA ASP A 277 -6.84 -18.22 4.03
C ASP A 277 -6.77 -16.98 3.12
N ALA A 278 -7.28 -15.83 3.59
CA ALA A 278 -7.10 -14.54 2.91
C ALA A 278 -5.63 -14.11 2.94
N ILE A 279 -5.25 -13.24 2.02
CA ILE A 279 -3.94 -12.58 2.04
C ILE A 279 -3.99 -11.46 3.09
N TRP A 280 -2.89 -11.28 3.81
CA TRP A 280 -2.68 -10.12 4.66
C TRP A 280 -2.08 -8.99 3.82
N SER A 281 -2.70 -7.83 3.79
CA SER A 281 -2.26 -6.74 2.91
C SER A 281 -0.87 -6.19 3.27
N HIS A 282 -0.04 -5.87 2.28
CA HIS A 282 1.35 -5.47 2.53
C HIS A 282 2.09 -4.87 1.32
N ARG A 283 3.12 -4.06 1.61
CA ARG A 283 4.22 -3.73 0.69
C ARG A 283 5.43 -4.66 0.87
N TRP A 284 5.85 -5.32 -0.22
CA TRP A 284 7.06 -6.15 -0.23
C TRP A 284 7.81 -6.06 -1.57
N ASN A 285 8.74 -7.00 -1.81
CA ASN A 285 9.41 -7.17 -3.09
C ASN A 285 9.41 -8.63 -3.50
N LEU A 286 9.63 -8.93 -4.78
CA LEU A 286 9.61 -10.26 -5.38
C LEU A 286 10.87 -11.11 -5.04
N GLY A 287 11.67 -10.71 -4.04
CA GLY A 287 12.92 -11.40 -3.66
C GLY A 287 14.08 -11.19 -4.62
N GLY A 288 13.85 -10.48 -5.72
CA GLY A 288 14.79 -10.14 -6.77
C GLY A 288 14.03 -9.52 -7.95
N LEU A 289 14.72 -8.83 -8.85
CA LEU A 289 14.11 -8.29 -10.05
C LEU A 289 13.71 -9.45 -10.97
N VAL A 290 12.41 -9.66 -11.20
CA VAL A 290 11.91 -10.74 -12.06
C VAL A 290 11.44 -10.17 -13.40
N ALA A 291 11.70 -10.88 -14.49
CA ALA A 291 11.18 -10.49 -15.80
C ALA A 291 9.67 -10.74 -15.88
N VAL A 292 8.93 -9.75 -16.36
CA VAL A 292 7.49 -9.85 -16.62
C VAL A 292 7.28 -10.61 -17.94
N PRO A 293 6.66 -11.80 -17.93
CA PRO A 293 6.42 -12.54 -19.17
C PRO A 293 5.55 -11.74 -20.14
N GLY A 294 6.00 -11.59 -21.39
CA GLY A 294 5.30 -10.79 -22.40
C GLY A 294 5.50 -9.27 -22.27
N GLY A 295 6.09 -8.80 -21.18
CA GLY A 295 6.41 -7.39 -20.98
C GLY A 295 7.73 -7.00 -21.67
N THR A 296 7.73 -5.81 -22.28
CA THR A 296 8.92 -5.19 -22.88
C THR A 296 9.07 -3.77 -22.37
N SER A 297 10.31 -3.32 -22.20
CA SER A 297 10.64 -1.94 -21.81
C SER A 297 11.11 -1.14 -23.02
N ASN A 298 11.01 0.20 -22.92
CA ASN A 298 11.62 1.14 -23.86
C ASN A 298 13.11 1.43 -23.53
N SER A 299 13.60 0.95 -22.38
CA SER A 299 15.01 0.94 -22.01
C SER A 299 15.74 -0.22 -22.68
N ASP A 300 17.02 -0.03 -23.02
CA ASP A 300 17.89 -1.14 -23.46
C ASP A 300 18.42 -1.98 -22.29
N ARG A 301 18.17 -1.52 -21.05
CA ARG A 301 18.51 -2.22 -19.83
C ARG A 301 17.86 -3.60 -19.83
N PHE A 302 18.62 -4.58 -19.36
CA PHE A 302 18.25 -6.00 -19.36
C PHE A 302 17.91 -6.58 -20.75
N GLY A 303 18.36 -5.94 -21.84
CA GLY A 303 18.07 -6.38 -23.20
C GLY A 303 16.64 -6.09 -23.64
N GLY A 304 16.02 -5.03 -23.11
CA GLY A 304 14.64 -4.62 -23.43
C GLY A 304 13.56 -5.39 -22.67
N LEU A 305 13.94 -6.24 -21.70
CA LEU A 305 13.00 -6.92 -20.83
C LEU A 305 12.45 -5.95 -19.79
N LEU A 306 11.13 -5.99 -19.58
CA LEU A 306 10.51 -5.29 -18.45
C LEU A 306 10.63 -6.14 -17.17
N GLY A 307 11.16 -5.54 -16.12
CA GLY A 307 11.29 -6.15 -14.80
C GLY A 307 10.23 -5.65 -13.81
N ALA A 308 9.91 -6.49 -12.82
CA ALA A 308 9.13 -6.11 -11.65
C ALA A 308 9.93 -6.44 -10.38
N TYR A 309 9.83 -5.59 -9.37
CA TYR A 309 10.58 -5.77 -8.13
C TYR A 309 9.74 -5.50 -6.89
N ASP A 310 9.41 -4.23 -6.62
CA ASP A 310 8.57 -3.81 -5.50
C ASP A 310 7.09 -3.97 -5.87
N TYR A 311 6.25 -4.26 -4.89
CA TYR A 311 4.79 -4.31 -5.06
C TYR A 311 4.07 -4.01 -3.75
N THR A 312 2.83 -3.55 -3.86
CA THR A 312 1.82 -3.57 -2.79
C THR A 312 0.69 -4.53 -3.16
N ILE A 313 0.02 -5.11 -2.17
CA ILE A 313 -1.14 -5.97 -2.38
C ILE A 313 -2.21 -5.66 -1.35
N GLU A 314 -3.39 -5.29 -1.83
CA GLU A 314 -4.53 -4.84 -1.03
C GLU A 314 -5.80 -5.66 -1.36
N PRO A 315 -6.81 -5.69 -0.47
CA PRO A 315 -8.01 -6.46 -0.68
C PRO A 315 -9.04 -5.69 -1.51
N GLU A 316 -10.03 -6.41 -2.02
CA GLU A 316 -11.10 -5.87 -2.85
C GLU A 316 -11.95 -4.83 -2.11
N ASP A 317 -12.10 -4.95 -0.79
CA ASP A 317 -12.79 -3.98 0.06
C ASP A 317 -11.88 -2.88 0.63
N GLY A 318 -10.63 -2.79 0.16
CA GLY A 318 -9.69 -1.75 0.57
C GLY A 318 -10.22 -0.35 0.25
N ALA A 319 -10.24 0.54 1.25
CA ALA A 319 -10.56 1.94 1.05
C ALA A 319 -9.35 2.71 0.49
N ALA A 320 -9.59 3.86 -0.16
CA ALA A 320 -8.52 4.72 -0.71
C ALA A 320 -7.37 5.06 0.28
N GLY A 321 -7.65 5.07 1.59
CA GLY A 321 -6.64 5.30 2.63
C GLY A 321 -5.61 4.18 2.75
N VAL A 322 -6.01 2.92 2.54
CA VAL A 322 -5.10 1.76 2.56
C VAL A 322 -4.14 1.83 1.37
N PHE A 323 -4.67 2.07 0.17
CA PHE A 323 -3.85 2.29 -1.04
C PHE A 323 -2.89 3.48 -0.87
N ALA A 324 -3.34 4.57 -0.23
CA ALA A 324 -2.49 5.73 0.03
C ALA A 324 -1.39 5.44 1.07
N HIS A 325 -1.67 4.65 2.11
CA HIS A 325 -0.68 4.24 3.11
C HIS A 325 0.43 3.41 2.44
N GLU A 326 0.06 2.39 1.69
CA GLU A 326 0.97 1.44 1.07
C GLU A 326 1.81 2.07 -0.05
N PHE A 327 1.21 2.99 -0.82
CA PHE A 327 1.97 3.80 -1.77
C PHE A 327 2.95 4.76 -1.08
N GLY A 328 2.66 5.20 0.15
CA GLY A 328 3.59 5.96 0.96
C GLY A 328 4.90 5.19 1.19
N HIS A 329 4.82 3.88 1.44
CA HIS A 329 6.00 3.03 1.54
C HIS A 329 6.77 2.89 0.23
N ASP A 330 6.05 2.88 -0.89
CA ASP A 330 6.65 2.81 -2.21
C ASP A 330 7.45 4.09 -2.55
N LEU A 331 6.97 5.25 -2.09
CA LEU A 331 7.73 6.52 -2.11
C LEU A 331 8.91 6.56 -1.13
N GLY A 332 9.11 5.50 -0.34
CA GLY A 332 10.21 5.37 0.62
C GLY A 332 9.92 5.94 2.01
N LEU A 333 8.67 6.21 2.35
CA LEU A 333 8.29 6.65 3.69
C LEU A 333 8.24 5.45 4.64
N PRO A 334 8.85 5.54 5.84
CA PRO A 334 8.73 4.50 6.86
C PRO A 334 7.36 4.56 7.55
N ASP A 335 6.91 3.43 8.09
CA ASP A 335 5.84 3.39 9.08
C ASP A 335 6.16 4.26 10.30
N GLU A 336 5.21 5.09 10.72
CA GLU A 336 5.33 5.95 11.90
C GLU A 336 4.64 5.38 13.15
N TYR A 337 3.86 4.32 13.03
CA TYR A 337 3.29 3.60 14.17
C TYR A 337 4.35 2.69 14.84
N ASP A 338 4.06 2.18 16.04
CA ASP A 338 4.95 1.21 16.70
C ASP A 338 4.93 -0.13 15.92
N THR A 339 5.79 -0.25 14.92
CA THR A 339 5.95 -1.42 14.03
C THR A 339 6.29 -2.72 14.77
N ILE A 340 6.65 -2.65 16.05
CA ILE A 340 6.97 -3.81 16.88
C ILE A 340 5.96 -4.04 18.00
N TYR A 341 4.90 -3.23 18.08
CA TYR A 341 3.83 -3.35 19.09
C TYR A 341 4.41 -3.59 20.50
N SER A 342 5.42 -2.79 20.87
CA SER A 342 6.24 -2.97 22.07
C SER A 342 5.50 -2.73 23.39
N GLY A 343 4.22 -2.34 23.33
CA GLY A 343 3.38 -2.07 24.50
C GLY A 343 3.69 -0.74 25.19
N ALA A 344 4.65 0.04 24.70
CA ALA A 344 4.75 1.46 25.03
C ALA A 344 3.79 2.19 24.09
N ALA A 345 2.68 2.70 24.63
CA ALA A 345 1.73 3.48 23.85
C ALA A 345 2.43 4.66 23.16
N SER A 346 2.70 4.53 21.87
CA SER A 346 2.76 5.69 20.99
C SER A 346 1.39 6.36 21.08
N PRO A 347 1.30 7.71 21.14
CA PRO A 347 0.05 8.45 21.39
C PRO A 347 -1.02 8.30 20.27
N LEU A 348 -0.86 7.34 19.37
CA LEU A 348 -1.64 7.10 18.16
C LEU A 348 -2.49 5.82 18.24
N ASN A 349 -2.67 5.24 19.44
CA ASN A 349 -3.47 4.04 19.66
C ASN A 349 -4.98 4.33 19.65
N THR A 350 -5.48 4.90 18.56
CA THR A 350 -6.90 4.95 18.23
C THR A 350 -7.05 4.19 16.93
N GLY A 351 -7.90 3.14 16.89
CA GLY A 351 -8.27 2.39 15.68
C GLY A 351 -9.01 3.22 14.63
N ARG A 352 -8.42 4.36 14.24
CA ARG A 352 -8.76 5.20 13.12
C ARG A 352 -7.56 5.12 12.19
N LEU A 353 -7.81 4.87 10.92
CA LEU A 353 -6.88 5.06 9.82
C LEU A 353 -6.54 6.58 9.76
N CYS A 354 -5.70 7.06 10.68
CA CYS A 354 -5.08 8.37 10.61
C CYS A 354 -3.62 8.09 10.24
N LEU A 355 -3.23 8.40 8.99
CA LEU A 355 -1.86 8.84 8.74
C LEU A 355 -1.60 9.94 9.77
N PRO A 356 -0.68 9.76 10.74
CA PRO A 356 -0.56 10.71 11.83
C PRO A 356 -0.27 12.10 11.30
N GLU A 357 -0.88 13.11 11.91
CA GLU A 357 -0.44 14.51 11.82
C GLU A 357 1.07 14.72 12.07
N ALA A 358 1.78 13.72 12.61
CA ALA A 358 3.22 13.74 12.82
C ALA A 358 4.05 13.55 11.53
N GLY A 359 3.58 12.77 10.56
CA GLY A 359 4.21 12.64 9.23
C GLY A 359 3.89 13.81 8.30
N LEU A 360 2.86 14.59 8.67
CA LEU A 360 2.30 15.69 7.89
C LEU A 360 3.09 17.00 7.98
N GLU A 361 4.01 17.17 8.93
CA GLU A 361 4.97 18.28 8.88
C GLU A 361 6.15 18.01 7.92
N LYS A 362 6.24 16.82 7.32
CA LYS A 362 7.47 16.29 6.71
C LYS A 362 7.28 15.47 5.43
N PHE A 363 6.16 15.60 4.72
CA PHE A 363 6.02 15.00 3.39
C PHE A 363 6.93 15.73 2.39
N ARG A 364 8.08 15.13 2.06
CA ARG A 364 8.98 15.58 0.98
C ARG A 364 9.16 14.42 0.01
N VAL A 365 8.69 14.58 -1.21
CA VAL A 365 9.06 13.68 -2.30
C VAL A 365 10.56 13.90 -2.60
N PRO A 366 11.40 12.84 -2.60
CA PRO A 366 12.80 12.94 -2.96
C PRO A 366 12.99 13.65 -4.31
N ASN A 367 14.02 14.50 -4.42
CA ASN A 367 14.40 15.25 -5.63
C ASN A 367 13.42 16.34 -6.12
N LEU A 368 12.46 16.79 -5.29
CA LEU A 368 11.70 18.03 -5.54
C LEU A 368 12.22 19.23 -4.69
N PRO A 369 12.17 20.47 -5.23
CA PRO A 369 12.49 21.69 -4.48
C PRO A 369 11.49 21.96 -3.34
N ASP A 370 11.96 22.66 -2.29
CA ASP A 370 11.28 22.79 -1.00
C ASP A 370 9.87 23.43 -1.08
N SER A 371 8.84 22.69 -0.67
CA SER A 371 7.57 23.26 -0.19
C SER A 371 7.17 22.57 1.12
N VAL A 372 7.47 23.21 2.24
CA VAL A 372 7.04 22.80 3.59
C VAL A 372 5.65 23.41 3.82
N LEU A 373 4.61 22.59 4.02
CA LEU A 373 3.30 23.07 4.45
C LEU A 373 3.07 22.75 5.94
N THR A 374 2.65 23.75 6.69
CA THR A 374 2.26 23.66 8.10
C THR A 374 0.74 23.58 8.26
N ARG A 375 0.30 22.65 9.11
CA ARG A 375 -1.00 22.52 9.81
C ARG A 375 -2.28 22.71 9.00
N SER A 376 -3.01 21.61 8.80
CA SER A 376 -4.48 21.61 8.85
C SER A 376 -5.06 20.23 9.19
N ASN A 377 -5.97 20.22 10.17
CA ASN A 377 -6.67 19.07 10.76
C ASN A 377 -7.27 18.09 9.73
N PHE A 378 -6.89 16.82 9.79
CA PHE A 378 -7.61 15.71 9.15
C PHE A 378 -7.66 14.46 10.06
N CYS A 379 -8.36 14.55 11.19
CA CYS A 379 -8.99 13.39 11.83
C CYS A 379 -10.45 13.75 12.16
N ARG A 380 -11.31 13.85 11.14
CA ARG A 380 -12.78 13.82 11.28
C ARG A 380 -13.40 13.23 10.01
N MET A 381 -13.42 11.91 9.92
CA MET A 381 -14.54 11.22 9.27
C MET A 381 -15.64 11.08 10.35
N PRO A 382 -16.86 11.61 10.13
CA PRO A 382 -17.91 11.55 11.13
C PRO A 382 -18.51 10.13 11.16
N MET A 383 -18.28 9.43 12.27
CA MET A 383 -19.29 8.52 12.80
C MET A 383 -20.26 9.42 13.54
N GLU A 384 -21.41 9.73 12.95
CA GLU A 384 -22.48 10.42 13.68
C GLU A 384 -22.99 9.51 14.80
N GLU A 385 -22.85 9.98 16.03
CA GLU A 385 -23.62 9.48 17.16
C GLU A 385 -25.09 9.81 16.90
N THR A 386 -25.89 8.79 16.59
CA THR A 386 -27.35 8.91 16.59
C THR A 386 -27.84 9.06 18.03
N GLY A 387 -28.34 10.25 18.36
CA GLY A 387 -29.28 10.49 19.46
C GLY A 387 -30.70 10.61 18.95
#